data_AF-A0A2N9ISJ7-F1
#
_entry.id   AF-A0A2N9ISJ7-F1
#
_cell.length_a   1.000
_cell.length_b   1.000
_cell.length_c   1.000
_cell.angle_alpha   90.00
_cell.angle_beta   90.00
_cell.angle_gamma   90.00
#
_symmetry.space_group_name_H-M   'P 1'
#
loop_
_entity.id
_entity.type
_entity.pdbx_description
1 polymer ?
#
loop_
_entity_poly.entity_id
_entity_poly.type
_entity_poly.pdbx_seq_one_letter_code
_entity_poly.pdbx_strand_id
1 'polypeptide(L)'
;MSKIHLFFPSLFVILAELFYLSHADVGTAAHYRPPYLPTACYGNDAGQFPSSNLFGAAGEGIWDNGAACGRQYLVRCISASVPRTCNPGQTIQIRIVDRALTSVSRPSRNGATMVLSTTAFGIIANPSASSVNIEFQQ
;
A
#
# COMPACT_ATOMS: atom_id res chain seq x y z
N MET A 1 3.20 -11.21 57.44
CA MET A 1 2.13 -10.84 56.48
C MET A 1 2.78 -10.15 55.28
N SER A 2 3.29 -10.93 54.32
CA SER A 2 3.92 -10.38 53.11
C SER A 2 2.86 -10.01 52.08
N LYS A 3 2.62 -8.72 51.91
CA LYS A 3 1.86 -8.15 50.78
C LYS A 3 2.71 -8.27 49.50
N ILE A 4 2.77 -9.45 48.90
CA ILE A 4 3.50 -9.71 47.64
C ILE A 4 2.56 -9.93 46.43
N HIS A 5 1.24 -9.90 46.64
CA HIS A 5 0.28 -10.31 45.61
C HIS A 5 -0.21 -9.24 44.62
N LEU A 6 0.30 -8.00 44.66
CA LEU A 6 -0.19 -6.92 43.79
C LEU A 6 0.75 -6.52 42.64
N PHE A 7 1.99 -7.03 42.59
CA PHE A 7 2.95 -6.69 41.53
C PHE A 7 2.83 -7.57 40.27
N PHE A 8 2.32 -8.79 40.41
CA PHE A 8 2.21 -9.76 39.32
C PHE A 8 1.19 -9.40 38.22
N PRO A 9 -0.02 -8.86 38.52
CA PRO A 9 -0.97 -8.49 37.47
C PRO A 9 -0.53 -7.24 36.70
N SER A 10 0.26 -6.35 37.31
CA SER A 10 0.73 -5.13 36.66
C SER A 10 1.77 -5.39 35.56
N LEU A 11 2.62 -6.42 35.72
CA LEU A 11 3.62 -6.79 34.72
C LEU A 11 2.98 -7.43 33.47
N PHE A 12 1.86 -8.15 33.65
CA PHE A 12 1.12 -8.82 32.57
C PHE A 12 0.41 -7.82 31.65
N VAL A 13 -0.09 -6.70 32.20
CA VAL A 13 -0.72 -5.62 31.43
C VAL A 13 0.32 -4.85 30.60
N ILE A 14 1.50 -4.56 31.16
CA ILE A 14 2.60 -3.90 30.43
C ILE A 14 3.10 -4.79 29.28
N LEU A 15 3.15 -6.12 29.48
CA LEU A 15 3.51 -7.06 28.43
C LEU A 15 2.46 -7.12 27.30
N ALA A 16 1.17 -6.98 27.63
CA ALA A 16 0.08 -6.96 26.65
C ALA A 16 0.11 -5.72 25.74
N GLU A 17 0.54 -4.56 26.26
CA GLU A 17 0.67 -3.33 25.47
C GLU A 17 1.92 -3.31 24.56
N LEU A 18 2.93 -4.16 24.80
CA LEU A 18 4.08 -4.30 23.90
C LEU A 18 3.75 -5.03 22.60
N PHE A 19 2.56 -5.66 22.49
CA PHE A 19 2.12 -6.37 21.29
C PHE A 19 1.36 -5.51 20.28
N TYR A 20 1.35 -4.17 20.41
CA TYR A 20 1.05 -3.27 19.29
C TYR A 20 2.22 -3.26 18.28
N LEU A 21 2.68 -4.45 17.88
CA LEU A 21 3.51 -4.62 16.70
C LEU A 21 2.64 -4.25 15.50
N SER A 22 2.86 -3.06 14.95
CA SER A 22 2.30 -2.68 13.64
C SER A 22 2.80 -3.71 12.62
N HIS A 23 1.93 -4.66 12.25
CA HIS A 23 2.22 -5.63 11.22
C HIS A 23 2.09 -4.94 9.86
N ALA A 24 3.23 -4.63 9.24
CA ALA A 24 3.26 -4.29 7.83
C ALA A 24 3.10 -5.59 7.00
N ASP A 25 2.26 -5.54 5.98
CA ASP A 25 2.12 -6.61 5.01
C ASP A 25 3.16 -6.44 3.88
N VAL A 26 3.46 -7.51 3.17
CA VAL A 26 4.44 -7.53 2.08
C VAL A 26 3.76 -7.93 0.79
N GLY A 27 4.05 -7.21 -0.28
CA GLY A 27 3.47 -7.46 -1.58
C GLY A 27 4.34 -6.95 -2.72
N THR A 28 3.73 -6.81 -3.88
CA THR A 28 4.37 -6.23 -5.06
C THR A 28 3.64 -4.98 -5.51
N ALA A 29 4.41 -3.98 -5.95
CA ALA A 29 3.89 -2.82 -6.63
C ALA A 29 4.28 -2.86 -8.11
N ALA A 30 3.32 -2.52 -8.97
CA ALA A 30 3.53 -2.17 -10.37
C ALA A 30 3.11 -0.71 -10.59
N HIS A 31 3.20 -0.21 -11.82
CA HIS A 31 2.70 1.11 -12.17
C HIS A 31 1.83 1.10 -13.45
N TYR A 32 1.00 2.12 -13.59
CA TYR A 32 0.13 2.32 -14.76
C TYR A 32 0.06 3.81 -15.14
N ARG A 33 -0.10 4.05 -16.43
CA ARG A 33 -0.12 5.39 -17.04
C ARG A 33 -1.55 5.83 -17.32
N PRO A 34 -1.80 7.14 -17.55
CA PRO A 34 -3.08 7.57 -18.08
C PRO A 34 -3.43 6.85 -19.40
N PRO A 35 -4.73 6.69 -19.70
CA PRO A 35 -5.89 7.21 -18.97
C PRO A 35 -6.16 6.45 -17.66
N TYR A 36 -6.53 7.19 -16.61
CA TYR A 36 -6.86 6.64 -15.28
C TYR A 36 -8.37 6.45 -15.05
N LEU A 37 -9.20 6.97 -15.96
CA LEU A 37 -10.65 6.87 -15.91
C LEU A 37 -11.18 6.03 -17.09
N PRO A 38 -12.35 5.40 -16.95
CA PRO A 38 -13.08 5.19 -15.70
C PRO A 38 -12.35 4.26 -14.71
N THR A 39 -12.65 4.42 -13.42
CA THR A 39 -12.21 3.49 -12.37
C THR A 39 -13.33 2.57 -11.91
N ALA A 40 -12.97 1.45 -11.29
CA ALA A 40 -13.91 0.54 -10.64
C ALA A 40 -14.59 1.14 -9.40
N CYS A 41 -13.98 2.14 -8.73
CA CYS A 41 -14.55 2.72 -7.52
C CYS A 41 -15.66 3.73 -7.80
N TYR A 42 -15.38 4.74 -8.62
CA TYR A 42 -16.30 5.86 -8.84
C TYR A 42 -16.45 6.25 -10.32
N GLY A 43 -16.16 5.32 -11.24
CA GLY A 43 -16.39 5.51 -12.66
C GLY A 43 -15.61 6.69 -13.22
N ASN A 44 -16.30 7.66 -13.80
CA ASN A 44 -15.71 8.84 -14.44
C ASN A 44 -15.47 10.04 -13.50
N ASP A 45 -15.69 9.90 -12.19
CA ASP A 45 -15.51 11.00 -11.24
C ASP A 45 -14.02 11.35 -11.05
N ALA A 46 -13.56 12.47 -11.62
CA ALA A 46 -12.19 12.95 -11.43
C ALA A 46 -11.90 13.46 -10.01
N GLY A 47 -12.93 13.79 -9.21
CA GLY A 47 -12.79 14.23 -7.82
C GLY A 47 -12.23 13.15 -6.88
N GLN A 48 -12.26 11.88 -7.30
CA GLN A 48 -11.69 10.77 -6.54
C GLN A 48 -10.15 10.76 -6.52
N PHE A 49 -9.47 11.52 -7.38
CA PHE A 49 -8.00 11.56 -7.40
C PHE A 49 -7.47 12.61 -6.42
N PRO A 50 -6.48 12.28 -5.57
CA PRO A 50 -5.84 13.28 -4.72
C PRO A 50 -5.02 14.24 -5.59
N SER A 51 -4.96 15.52 -5.22
CA SER A 51 -4.21 16.55 -5.97
C SER A 51 -2.71 16.24 -6.09
N SER A 52 -2.16 15.45 -5.16
CA SER A 52 -0.79 14.95 -5.19
C SER A 52 -0.53 13.87 -6.23
N ASN A 53 -1.58 13.34 -6.87
CA ASN A 53 -1.53 12.15 -7.73
C ASN A 53 -0.98 10.88 -7.03
N LEU A 54 -1.04 10.82 -5.69
CA LEU A 54 -0.66 9.65 -4.90
C LEU A 54 -1.85 8.70 -4.74
N PHE A 55 -2.05 7.86 -5.74
CA PHE A 55 -3.14 6.88 -5.76
C PHE A 55 -2.69 5.57 -6.41
N GLY A 56 -3.53 4.55 -6.31
CA GLY A 56 -3.31 3.29 -7.00
C GLY A 56 -4.59 2.49 -7.21
N ALA A 57 -4.45 1.41 -7.97
CA ALA A 57 -5.44 0.37 -8.14
C ALA A 57 -5.09 -0.82 -7.24
N ALA A 58 -6.10 -1.38 -6.58
CA ALA A 58 -5.95 -2.55 -5.72
C ALA A 58 -5.89 -3.83 -6.57
N GLY A 59 -4.89 -4.67 -6.32
CA GLY A 59 -4.85 -6.04 -6.82
C GLY A 59 -5.88 -6.93 -6.13
N GLU A 60 -6.14 -8.11 -6.70
CA GLU A 60 -7.20 -9.00 -6.23
C GLU A 60 -7.06 -9.41 -4.76
N GLY A 61 -5.83 -9.50 -4.24
CA GLY A 61 -5.59 -9.84 -2.83
C GLY A 61 -6.03 -8.77 -1.83
N ILE A 62 -6.16 -7.51 -2.25
CA ILE A 62 -6.56 -6.39 -1.38
C ILE A 62 -7.81 -5.64 -1.88
N TRP A 63 -8.38 -6.05 -3.02
CA TRP A 63 -9.55 -5.39 -3.61
C TRP A 63 -10.80 -5.50 -2.73
N ASP A 64 -10.94 -6.63 -2.03
CA ASP A 64 -11.98 -6.85 -1.01
C ASP A 64 -13.40 -6.51 -1.52
N ASN A 65 -13.74 -7.03 -2.72
CA ASN A 65 -15.03 -6.79 -3.38
C ASN A 65 -15.42 -5.29 -3.48
N GLY A 66 -14.43 -4.39 -3.62
CA GLY A 66 -14.63 -2.94 -3.72
C GLY A 66 -14.61 -2.21 -2.39
N ALA A 67 -14.55 -2.92 -1.25
CA ALA A 67 -14.37 -2.29 0.05
C ALA A 67 -13.00 -1.58 0.19
N ALA A 68 -12.07 -1.86 -0.72
CA ALA A 68 -10.80 -1.15 -0.84
C ALA A 68 -10.91 0.30 -1.31
N CYS A 69 -12.02 0.67 -1.97
CA CYS A 69 -12.19 2.01 -2.51
C CYS A 69 -12.07 3.09 -1.42
N GLY A 70 -11.18 4.06 -1.65
CA GLY A 70 -10.91 5.14 -0.70
C GLY A 70 -9.98 4.76 0.47
N ARG A 71 -9.65 3.47 0.67
CA ARG A 71 -8.64 3.06 1.67
C ARG A 71 -7.31 3.73 1.36
N GLN A 72 -6.60 4.08 2.42
CA GLN A 72 -5.27 4.66 2.33
C GLN A 72 -4.25 3.64 2.80
N TYR A 73 -3.08 3.64 2.17
CA TYR A 73 -1.97 2.79 2.56
C TYR A 73 -0.69 3.60 2.63
N LEU A 74 0.09 3.39 3.68
CA LEU A 74 1.51 3.72 3.68
C LEU A 74 2.24 2.63 2.90
N VAL A 75 3.07 3.02 1.94
CA VAL A 75 3.76 2.11 1.02
C VAL A 75 5.23 2.51 0.91
N ARG A 76 6.14 1.54 1.01
CA ARG A 76 7.56 1.73 0.66
C ARG A 76 8.13 0.57 -0.12
N CYS A 77 9.11 0.86 -0.97
CA CYS A 77 9.88 -0.15 -1.69
C CYS A 77 10.90 -0.80 -0.74
N ILE A 78 10.91 -2.13 -0.67
CA ILE A 78 11.84 -2.89 0.18
C ILE A 78 12.89 -3.64 -0.64
N SER A 79 12.57 -4.06 -1.86
CA SER A 79 13.53 -4.70 -2.77
C SER A 79 13.01 -4.72 -4.22
N ALA A 80 13.89 -5.06 -5.17
CA ALA A 80 13.55 -5.27 -6.57
C ALA A 80 14.50 -6.29 -7.20
N SER A 81 14.16 -6.81 -8.37
CA SER A 81 15.02 -7.72 -9.12
C SER A 81 16.32 -7.07 -9.60
N VAL A 82 16.28 -5.78 -9.95
CA VAL A 82 17.47 -5.00 -10.33
C VAL A 82 17.97 -4.23 -9.11
N PRO A 83 19.26 -4.33 -8.75
CA PRO A 83 19.83 -3.59 -7.62
C PRO A 83 19.65 -2.07 -7.76
N ARG A 84 19.52 -1.37 -6.63
CA ARG A 84 19.35 0.09 -6.56
C ARG A 84 18.11 0.64 -7.29
N THR A 85 17.08 -0.19 -7.45
CA THR A 85 15.79 0.26 -8.01
C THR A 85 14.95 1.03 -6.99
N CYS A 86 14.94 0.62 -5.72
CA CYS A 86 14.20 1.32 -4.67
C CYS A 86 14.86 2.67 -4.35
N ASN A 87 14.04 3.68 -4.11
CA ASN A 87 14.47 4.96 -3.56
C ASN A 87 14.50 4.84 -2.03
N PRO A 88 15.69 4.89 -1.39
CA PRO A 88 15.82 4.60 0.04
C PRO A 88 15.11 5.64 0.91
N GLY A 89 14.52 5.18 2.01
CA GLY A 89 13.86 6.03 3.02
C GLY A 89 12.52 6.63 2.61
N GLN A 90 12.01 6.33 1.40
CA GLN A 90 10.74 6.87 0.92
C GLN A 90 9.58 5.98 1.35
N THR A 91 8.66 6.55 2.13
CA THR A 91 7.35 5.97 2.43
C THR A 91 6.29 6.98 2.03
N ILE A 92 5.31 6.55 1.23
CA ILE A 92 4.25 7.42 0.73
C ILE A 92 2.89 6.93 1.20
N GLN A 93 1.96 7.86 1.43
CA GLN A 93 0.56 7.53 1.62
C GLN A 93 -0.16 7.62 0.27
N ILE A 94 -0.81 6.54 -0.14
CA ILE A 94 -1.60 6.47 -1.36
C ILE A 94 -3.06 6.20 -1.04
N ARG A 95 -3.98 6.63 -1.92
CA ARG A 95 -5.40 6.26 -1.89
C ARG A 95 -5.73 5.25 -2.98
N ILE A 96 -6.48 4.21 -2.64
CA ILE A 96 -7.03 3.28 -3.65
C ILE A 96 -8.22 3.92 -4.36
N VAL A 97 -8.14 3.99 -5.68
CA VAL A 97 -9.16 4.60 -6.54
C VAL A 97 -9.67 3.66 -7.63
N ASP A 98 -9.06 2.49 -7.82
CA ASP A 98 -9.40 1.57 -8.91
C ASP A 98 -9.12 0.10 -8.54
N ARG A 99 -9.54 -0.83 -9.40
CA ARG A 99 -9.23 -2.26 -9.34
C ARG A 99 -8.28 -2.63 -10.46
N ALA A 100 -7.13 -3.20 -10.12
CA ALA A 100 -6.05 -3.48 -11.07
C ALA A 100 -6.46 -4.45 -12.20
N LEU A 101 -7.39 -5.37 -11.94
CA LEU A 101 -7.85 -6.32 -12.96
C LEU A 101 -8.73 -5.68 -14.04
N THR A 102 -9.46 -4.62 -13.69
CA THR A 102 -10.43 -3.96 -14.58
C THR A 102 -10.02 -2.56 -14.97
N SER A 103 -8.86 -2.08 -14.51
CA SER A 103 -8.35 -0.76 -14.85
C SER A 103 -8.16 -0.63 -16.36
N VAL A 104 -8.58 0.50 -16.92
CA VAL A 104 -8.53 0.77 -18.38
C VAL A 104 -7.10 0.68 -18.89
N SER A 105 -6.16 1.24 -18.14
CA SER A 105 -4.75 1.19 -18.47
C SER A 105 -4.09 -0.06 -17.91
N ARG A 106 -3.35 -0.76 -18.76
CA ARG A 106 -2.67 -1.99 -18.39
C ARG A 106 -1.50 -1.69 -17.42
N PRO A 107 -1.37 -2.45 -16.32
CA PRO A 107 -0.22 -2.32 -15.43
C PRO A 107 1.08 -2.80 -16.09
N SER A 108 2.21 -2.26 -15.62
CA SER A 108 3.55 -2.68 -16.02
C SER A 108 3.85 -4.15 -15.68
N ARG A 109 3.19 -4.70 -14.66
CA ARG A 109 3.16 -6.13 -14.32
C ARG A 109 1.75 -6.52 -13.87
N ASN A 110 1.22 -7.59 -14.45
CA ASN A 110 -0.05 -8.19 -14.04
C ASN A 110 0.08 -8.88 -12.67
N GLY A 111 -1.00 -8.92 -11.89
CA GLY A 111 -1.07 -9.65 -10.63
C GLY A 111 -0.32 -8.99 -9.46
N ALA A 112 0.06 -7.72 -9.58
CA ALA A 112 0.65 -6.97 -8.47
C ALA A 112 -0.38 -6.74 -7.35
N THR A 113 0.09 -6.68 -6.09
CA THR A 113 -0.74 -6.36 -4.93
C THR A 113 -1.32 -4.96 -5.04
N MET A 114 -0.51 -3.99 -5.47
CA MET A 114 -0.92 -2.62 -5.76
C MET A 114 -0.37 -2.19 -7.12
N VAL A 115 -1.19 -1.50 -7.92
CA VAL A 115 -0.73 -0.84 -9.14
C VAL A 115 -0.78 0.66 -8.90
N LEU A 116 0.39 1.28 -8.74
CA LEU A 116 0.50 2.68 -8.34
C LEU A 116 0.45 3.61 -9.55
N SER A 117 -0.08 4.82 -9.36
CA SER A 117 0.06 5.88 -10.37
C SER A 117 1.54 6.09 -10.72
N THR A 118 1.81 6.63 -11.92
CA THR A 118 3.19 6.90 -12.35
C THR A 118 3.93 7.78 -11.34
N THR A 119 3.23 8.75 -10.76
CA THR A 119 3.75 9.65 -9.72
C THR A 119 4.10 8.90 -8.44
N ALA A 120 3.17 8.10 -7.91
CA ALA A 120 3.38 7.34 -6.67
C ALA A 120 4.54 6.34 -6.81
N PHE A 121 4.58 5.59 -7.91
CA PHE A 121 5.66 4.64 -8.16
C PHE A 121 7.02 5.31 -8.27
N GLY A 122 7.10 6.44 -8.99
CA GLY A 122 8.35 7.18 -9.19
C GLY A 122 8.95 7.76 -7.92
N ILE A 123 8.16 7.95 -6.85
CA ILE A 123 8.69 8.38 -5.56
C ILE A 123 9.41 7.24 -4.85
N ILE A 124 8.88 6.01 -4.89
CA ILE A 124 9.45 4.87 -4.14
C ILE A 124 10.45 4.04 -4.94
N ALA A 125 10.43 4.12 -6.28
CA ALA A 125 11.27 3.29 -7.14
C ALA A 125 11.57 3.96 -8.50
N ASN A 126 12.62 3.47 -9.16
CA ASN A 126 12.95 3.85 -10.53
C ASN A 126 11.79 3.51 -11.50
N PRO A 127 11.21 4.48 -12.23
CA PRO A 127 10.07 4.26 -13.13
C PRO A 127 10.30 3.31 -14.31
N SER A 128 11.55 2.91 -14.58
CA SER A 128 11.87 1.90 -15.59
C SER A 128 11.61 0.47 -15.13
N ALA A 129 11.48 0.24 -13.82
CA ALA A 129 11.18 -1.08 -13.28
C ALA A 129 9.72 -1.46 -13.51
N SER A 130 9.49 -2.67 -14.03
CA SER A 130 8.12 -3.17 -14.23
C SER A 130 7.40 -3.50 -12.92
N SER A 131 8.15 -3.82 -11.86
CA SER A 131 7.61 -4.09 -10.53
C SER A 131 8.68 -4.01 -9.46
N VAL A 132 8.25 -3.73 -8.23
CA VAL A 132 9.10 -3.81 -7.03
C VAL A 132 8.37 -4.57 -5.91
N ASN A 133 9.12 -5.08 -4.95
CA ASN A 133 8.56 -5.60 -3.71
C ASN A 133 8.36 -4.43 -2.76
N ILE A 134 7.18 -4.37 -2.15
CA ILE A 134 6.80 -3.33 -1.20
C ILE A 134 6.44 -3.95 0.13
N GLU A 135 6.58 -3.15 1.17
CA GLU A 135 5.73 -3.31 2.34
C GLU A 135 4.65 -2.24 2.33
N PHE A 136 3.50 -2.57 2.93
CA PHE A 136 2.40 -1.65 3.06
C PHE A 136 1.60 -1.87 4.33
N GLN A 137 0.97 -0.81 4.83
CA GLN A 137 0.08 -0.86 5.98
C GLN A 137 -1.06 0.15 5.79
N GLN A 138 -2.26 -0.20 6.27
CA GLN A 138 -3.44 0.66 6.21
C GLN A 138 -3.41 1.73 7.31
#